data_AF-A0A1S3ZCB3-F1
#
_entry.id   AF-A0A1S3ZCB3-F1
#
_cell.length_a   1.000
_cell.length_b   1.000
_cell.length_c   1.000
_cell.angle_alpha   90.00
_cell.angle_beta   90.00
_cell.angle_gamma   90.00
#
_symmetry.space_group_name_H-M   'P 1'
#
loop_
_entity.id
_entity.type
_entity.pdbx_description
1 polymer ?
#
loop_
_entity_poly.entity_id
_entity_poly.type
_entity_poly.pdbx_seq_one_letter_code
_entity_poly.pdbx_strand_id
1 'polypeptide(L)'
;MLLSIMIAQDVRGINQRSHICFPSHQLAKKGEKFIELPYVVKGMDVSFSGILSYIEATAEEKLKNNECTPADLCFSLQETLFAMLVEITERAMAHCDKKNVLIVGGVGCNERLQQMMQIMCSERGGKLFATDDRYCIDNGAMIAYTGLLEYANGASTPMEESTFTQRFRTDEVLATWREKESAKV
;
A
#
# COMPACT_ATOMS: atom_id res chain seq x y z
N MET A 1 14.90 9.66 -3.89
CA MET A 1 13.92 9.12 -2.93
C MET A 1 12.70 8.67 -3.71
N LEU A 2 12.63 7.40 -4.08
CA LEU A 2 11.36 6.78 -4.44
C LEU A 2 10.65 6.56 -3.12
N LEU A 3 9.51 7.21 -2.94
CA LEU A 3 8.63 6.99 -1.81
C LEU A 3 7.99 5.61 -2.04
N SER A 4 8.69 4.55 -1.66
CA SER A 4 8.12 3.20 -1.59
C SER A 4 7.24 3.17 -0.36
N ILE A 5 5.98 3.59 -0.49
CA ILE A 5 5.07 3.50 0.63
C ILE A 5 4.74 2.02 0.81
N MET A 6 5.12 1.46 1.96
CA MET A 6 4.68 0.12 2.40
C MET A 6 3.17 0.17 2.69
N ILE A 7 2.36 0.21 1.64
CA ILE A 7 0.90 0.25 1.75
C ILE A 7 0.31 -1.16 1.97
N ALA A 8 1.07 -2.23 1.76
CA ALA A 8 0.47 -3.53 1.45
C ALA A 8 0.70 -4.67 2.46
N GLN A 9 1.26 -4.45 3.65
CA GLN A 9 1.41 -5.56 4.61
C GLN A 9 0.15 -5.82 5.46
N ASP A 10 -0.60 -4.79 5.86
CA ASP A 10 -1.72 -4.97 6.79
C ASP A 10 -3.07 -5.33 6.12
N VAL A 11 -3.19 -5.14 4.81
CA VAL A 11 -4.39 -5.56 4.04
C VAL A 11 -4.45 -7.10 3.88
N ARG A 12 -3.34 -7.82 4.12
CA ARG A 12 -3.32 -9.30 4.01
C ARG A 12 -3.92 -10.00 5.23
N GLY A 13 -3.73 -9.48 6.45
CA GLY A 13 -4.29 -10.05 7.69
C GLY A 13 -5.81 -9.98 7.77
N ILE A 14 -6.39 -9.12 6.95
CA ILE A 14 -7.82 -8.90 6.77
C ILE A 14 -8.48 -10.09 6.03
N ASN A 15 -7.76 -10.78 5.14
CA ASN A 15 -8.30 -11.82 4.26
C ASN A 15 -8.66 -13.15 4.97
N GLN A 16 -8.38 -13.28 6.27
CA GLN A 16 -8.52 -14.54 7.01
C GLN A 16 -9.64 -14.55 8.08
N ARG A 17 -10.32 -13.42 8.34
CA ARG A 17 -11.22 -13.29 9.51
C ARG A 17 -12.72 -13.28 9.21
N SER A 18 -13.17 -12.97 7.99
CA SER A 18 -14.60 -12.83 7.70
C SER A 18 -15.08 -13.70 6.53
N HIS A 19 -16.25 -14.34 6.70
CA HIS A 19 -17.01 -14.99 5.61
C HIS A 19 -17.52 -14.01 4.54
N ILE A 20 -17.34 -12.71 4.77
CA ILE A 20 -17.61 -11.63 3.82
C ILE A 20 -16.40 -11.52 2.90
N CYS A 21 -16.61 -11.84 1.61
CA CYS A 21 -15.63 -11.70 0.55
C CYS A 21 -15.05 -10.26 0.54
N PHE A 22 -13.78 -10.10 0.94
CA PHE A 22 -13.05 -8.84 0.78
C PHE A 22 -12.97 -8.43 -0.68
N PRO A 23 -12.85 -7.12 -0.97
CA PRO A 23 -13.50 -6.55 -2.13
C PRO A 23 -12.84 -7.09 -3.37
N SER A 24 -13.44 -8.14 -3.91
CA SER A 24 -13.03 -8.68 -5.18
C SER A 24 -13.18 -7.51 -6.15
N HIS A 25 -12.06 -7.14 -6.77
CA HIS A 25 -12.02 -6.04 -7.72
C HIS A 25 -13.15 -6.15 -8.76
N GLN A 26 -13.50 -7.38 -9.12
CA GLN A 26 -14.60 -7.68 -10.04
C GLN A 26 -16.00 -7.42 -9.47
N LEU A 27 -16.22 -7.58 -8.16
CA LEU A 27 -17.51 -7.29 -7.52
C LEU A 27 -17.65 -5.80 -7.23
N ALA A 28 -16.56 -5.13 -6.84
CA ALA A 28 -16.53 -3.68 -6.67
C ALA A 28 -16.88 -2.93 -7.97
N LYS A 29 -16.45 -3.44 -9.14
CA LYS A 29 -16.82 -2.89 -10.46
C LYS A 29 -18.34 -2.89 -10.75
N LYS A 30 -19.12 -3.67 -10.01
CA LYS A 30 -20.58 -3.76 -10.15
C LYS A 30 -21.36 -2.92 -9.12
N GLY A 31 -20.66 -2.28 -8.18
CA GLY A 31 -21.29 -1.40 -7.22
C GLY A 31 -21.69 -0.08 -7.88
N GLU A 32 -22.88 0.41 -7.55
CA GLU A 32 -23.41 1.67 -8.09
C GLU A 32 -23.61 2.71 -6.98
N LYS A 33 -23.80 2.25 -5.74
CA LYS A 33 -24.09 3.10 -4.59
C LYS A 33 -22.89 3.18 -3.64
N PHE A 34 -22.48 4.40 -3.32
CA PHE A 34 -21.52 4.66 -2.25
C PHE A 34 -22.22 4.64 -0.88
N ILE A 35 -21.64 3.91 0.06
CA ILE A 35 -22.06 3.78 1.45
C ILE A 35 -20.97 4.41 2.31
N GLU A 36 -21.36 5.34 3.16
CA GLU A 36 -20.41 5.99 4.04
C GLU A 36 -19.83 4.97 5.05
N LEU A 37 -18.51 4.88 5.07
CA LEU A 37 -17.75 4.02 5.96
C LEU A 37 -16.84 4.90 6.83
N PRO A 38 -16.44 4.43 8.04
CA PRO A 38 -15.52 5.17 8.88
C PRO A 38 -14.23 5.50 8.14
N TYR A 39 -13.85 6.77 8.13
CA TYR A 39 -12.63 7.25 7.48
C TYR A 39 -11.59 7.61 8.55
N VAL A 40 -10.60 6.73 8.78
CA VAL A 40 -9.71 6.81 9.95
C VAL A 40 -8.25 7.07 9.55
N VAL A 41 -7.94 8.33 9.26
CA VAL A 41 -6.57 8.82 9.03
C VAL A 41 -6.12 9.64 10.24
N LYS A 42 -4.95 9.33 10.80
CA LYS A 42 -4.34 10.06 11.91
C LYS A 42 -2.93 10.50 11.52
N GLY A 43 -2.77 11.77 11.12
CA GLY A 43 -1.49 12.28 10.65
C GLY A 43 -1.06 11.60 9.34
N MET A 44 0.00 10.79 9.38
CA MET A 44 0.47 9.99 8.24
C MET A 44 0.08 8.51 8.34
N ASP A 45 -0.64 8.13 9.40
CA ASP A 45 -1.04 6.76 9.68
C ASP A 45 -2.52 6.52 9.36
N VAL A 46 -2.86 5.27 9.04
CA VAL A 46 -4.22 4.79 8.78
C VAL A 46 -4.58 3.65 9.73
N SER A 47 -5.88 3.49 10.02
CA SER A 47 -6.39 2.35 10.80
C SER A 47 -7.52 1.64 10.07
N PHE A 48 -7.33 0.36 9.77
CA PHE A 48 -8.31 -0.45 9.04
C PHE A 48 -9.19 -1.32 9.95
N SER A 49 -8.75 -1.59 11.18
CA SER A 49 -9.48 -2.46 12.11
C SER A 49 -10.88 -1.95 12.43
N GLY A 50 -11.03 -0.64 12.64
CA GLY A 50 -12.33 -0.03 12.91
C GLY A 50 -13.30 -0.12 11.73
N ILE A 51 -12.78 -0.01 10.50
CA ILE A 51 -13.59 -0.11 9.28
C ILE A 51 -14.10 -1.53 9.10
N LEU A 52 -13.24 -2.52 9.33
CA LEU A 52 -13.64 -3.92 9.23
C LEU A 52 -14.72 -4.27 10.26
N SER A 53 -14.51 -3.94 11.53
CA SER A 53 -15.51 -4.23 12.56
C SER A 53 -16.84 -3.51 12.31
N TYR A 54 -16.80 -2.30 11.77
CA TYR A 54 -18.01 -1.58 11.36
C TYR A 54 -18.76 -2.31 10.25
N ILE A 55 -18.05 -2.79 9.22
CA ILE A 55 -18.66 -3.53 8.11
C ILE A 55 -19.21 -4.87 8.59
N GLU A 56 -18.49 -5.62 9.40
CA GLU A 56 -19.00 -6.89 9.94
C GLU A 56 -20.29 -6.69 10.74
N ALA A 57 -20.36 -5.63 11.54
CA ALA A 57 -21.53 -5.32 12.35
C ALA A 57 -22.73 -4.80 11.52
N THR A 58 -22.48 -4.00 10.48
CA THR A 58 -23.54 -3.30 9.73
C THR A 58 -23.93 -3.98 8.42
N ALA A 59 -23.04 -4.74 7.80
CA ALA A 59 -23.28 -5.36 6.50
C ALA A 59 -24.44 -6.36 6.57
N GLU A 60 -24.51 -7.20 7.61
CA GLU A 60 -25.60 -8.17 7.72
C GLU A 60 -26.98 -7.51 7.74
N GLU A 61 -27.14 -6.44 8.53
CA GLU A 61 -28.40 -5.72 8.65
C GLU A 61 -28.74 -5.00 7.34
N LYS A 62 -27.78 -4.28 6.75
CA LYS A 62 -27.98 -3.53 5.50
C LYS A 62 -28.28 -4.44 4.30
N LEU A 63 -27.68 -5.63 4.26
CA LEU A 63 -27.97 -6.64 3.24
C LEU A 63 -29.35 -7.27 3.45
N LYS A 64 -29.73 -7.60 4.70
CA LYS A 64 -31.07 -8.13 5.02
C LYS A 64 -32.18 -7.14 4.69
N ASN A 65 -31.93 -5.84 4.91
CA ASN A 65 -32.89 -4.77 4.65
C ASN A 65 -32.92 -4.30 3.18
N ASN A 66 -32.11 -4.90 2.28
CA ASN A 66 -31.92 -4.47 0.89
C ASN A 66 -31.52 -2.99 0.74
N GLU A 67 -30.83 -2.42 1.74
CA GLU A 67 -30.34 -1.03 1.69
C GLU A 67 -29.13 -0.88 0.76
N CYS A 68 -28.40 -1.97 0.55
CA CYS A 68 -27.24 -2.07 -0.33
C CYS A 68 -27.04 -3.49 -0.85
N THR A 69 -26.28 -3.61 -1.92
CA THR A 69 -25.81 -4.90 -2.41
C THR A 69 -24.39 -5.22 -1.88
N PRO A 70 -23.96 -6.49 -1.93
CA PRO A 70 -22.57 -6.83 -1.65
C PRO A 70 -21.57 -6.10 -2.57
N ALA A 71 -22.00 -5.77 -3.80
CA ALA A 71 -21.20 -5.00 -4.75
C ALA A 71 -21.01 -3.55 -4.31
N ASP A 72 -22.07 -2.90 -3.81
CA ASP A 72 -22.00 -1.54 -3.25
C ASP A 72 -21.09 -1.47 -2.03
N LEU A 73 -21.15 -2.48 -1.15
CA LEU A 73 -20.24 -2.58 0.00
C LEU A 73 -18.78 -2.74 -0.43
N CYS A 74 -18.51 -3.61 -1.40
CA CYS A 74 -17.15 -3.79 -1.93
C CYS A 74 -16.61 -2.53 -2.61
N PHE A 75 -17.46 -1.85 -3.38
CA PHE A 75 -17.16 -0.57 -4.01
C PHE A 75 -16.83 0.49 -2.96
N SER A 76 -17.72 0.70 -2.00
CA SER A 76 -17.56 1.71 -0.95
C SER A 76 -16.32 1.46 -0.09
N LEU A 77 -16.04 0.19 0.22
CA LEU A 77 -14.84 -0.21 0.93
C LEU A 77 -13.57 0.10 0.13
N GLN A 78 -13.53 -0.23 -1.16
CA GLN A 78 -12.38 0.11 -2.01
C GLN A 78 -12.15 1.63 -2.08
N GLU A 79 -13.20 2.40 -2.36
CA GLU A 79 -13.09 3.86 -2.44
C GLU A 79 -12.60 4.47 -1.12
N THR A 80 -13.17 4.04 0.02
CA THR A 80 -12.78 4.55 1.35
C THR A 80 -11.33 4.21 1.66
N LEU A 81 -10.91 2.94 1.51
CA LEU A 81 -9.55 2.52 1.82
C LEU A 81 -8.53 3.16 0.90
N PHE A 82 -8.80 3.21 -0.40
CA PHE A 82 -7.87 3.79 -1.37
C PHE A 82 -7.77 5.30 -1.23
N ALA A 83 -8.86 6.00 -0.92
CA ALA A 83 -8.80 7.43 -0.61
C ALA A 83 -7.91 7.70 0.61
N MET A 84 -8.05 6.93 1.70
CA MET A 84 -7.19 7.04 2.88
C MET A 84 -5.71 6.84 2.53
N LEU A 85 -5.41 5.86 1.67
CA LEU A 85 -4.06 5.58 1.21
C LEU A 85 -3.49 6.69 0.32
N VAL A 86 -4.30 7.25 -0.57
CA VAL A 86 -3.92 8.39 -1.42
C VAL A 86 -3.65 9.63 -0.57
N GLU A 87 -4.47 9.89 0.45
CA GLU A 87 -4.30 11.03 1.37
C GLU A 87 -2.98 10.97 2.14
N ILE A 88 -2.66 9.83 2.78
CA ILE A 88 -1.39 9.70 3.51
C ILE A 88 -0.20 9.76 2.57
N THR A 89 -0.35 9.24 1.34
CA THR A 89 0.67 9.30 0.31
C THR A 89 0.95 10.74 -0.09
N GLU A 90 -0.10 11.52 -0.32
CA GLU A 90 0.03 12.93 -0.66
C GLU A 90 0.68 13.73 0.47
N ARG A 91 0.27 13.49 1.72
CA ARG A 91 0.88 14.11 2.92
C ARG A 91 2.38 13.81 2.99
N ALA A 92 2.75 12.54 2.80
CA ALA A 92 4.14 12.11 2.82
C ALA A 92 4.94 12.73 1.66
N MET A 93 4.38 12.78 0.45
CA MET A 93 5.02 13.43 -0.70
C MET A 93 5.31 14.91 -0.44
N ALA A 94 4.35 15.63 0.14
CA ALA A 94 4.51 17.03 0.51
C ALA A 94 5.60 17.21 1.58
N HIS A 95 5.61 16.36 2.61
CA HIS A 95 6.59 16.42 3.68
C HIS A 95 8.02 16.10 3.22
N CYS A 96 8.15 15.19 2.27
CA CYS A 96 9.42 14.71 1.72
C CYS A 96 9.98 15.55 0.55
N ASP A 97 9.24 16.55 0.10
CA ASP A 97 9.48 17.29 -1.15
C ASP A 97 9.78 16.33 -2.32
N LYS A 98 8.84 15.43 -2.60
CA LYS A 98 8.93 14.48 -3.72
C LYS A 98 7.73 14.64 -4.64
N LYS A 99 8.02 14.51 -5.93
CA LYS A 99 7.03 14.61 -7.01
C LYS A 99 6.53 13.25 -7.49
N ASN A 100 7.29 12.19 -7.27
CA ASN A 100 6.99 10.88 -7.83
C ASN A 100 6.66 9.85 -6.75
N VAL A 101 5.71 8.97 -7.05
CA VAL A 101 5.31 7.85 -6.20
C VAL A 101 5.65 6.55 -6.90
N LEU A 102 6.16 5.57 -6.14
CA LEU A 102 6.30 4.20 -6.57
C LEU A 102 5.35 3.33 -5.75
N ILE A 103 4.44 2.64 -6.43
CA ILE A 103 3.54 1.69 -5.80
C ILE A 103 4.08 0.26 -5.97
N VAL A 104 4.21 -0.43 -4.84
CA VAL A 104 4.73 -1.81 -4.74
C VAL A 104 3.82 -2.65 -3.84
N GLY A 105 4.02 -3.97 -3.83
CA GLY A 105 3.22 -4.90 -3.04
C GLY A 105 1.98 -5.38 -3.79
N GLY A 106 1.41 -6.52 -3.38
CA GLY A 106 0.29 -7.15 -4.08
C GLY A 106 -0.98 -6.29 -4.18
N VAL A 107 -1.23 -5.40 -3.21
CA VAL A 107 -2.34 -4.43 -3.27
C VAL A 107 -2.08 -3.34 -4.33
N GLY A 108 -0.81 -3.06 -4.62
CA GLY A 108 -0.38 -2.12 -5.64
C GLY A 108 -0.77 -2.53 -7.06
N CYS A 109 -1.07 -3.82 -7.30
CA CYS A 109 -1.59 -4.31 -8.58
C CYS A 109 -3.08 -3.96 -8.81
N ASN A 110 -3.77 -3.34 -7.83
CA ASN A 110 -5.17 -2.96 -8.02
C ASN A 110 -5.29 -1.74 -8.94
N GLU A 111 -5.94 -1.93 -10.09
CA GLU A 111 -6.13 -0.88 -11.11
C GLU A 111 -6.79 0.39 -10.55
N ARG A 112 -7.75 0.24 -9.63
CA ARG A 112 -8.48 1.38 -9.06
C ARG A 112 -7.58 2.22 -8.16
N LEU A 113 -6.77 1.58 -7.31
CA LEU A 113 -5.77 2.28 -6.49
C LEU A 113 -4.73 3.00 -7.37
N GLN A 114 -4.23 2.33 -8.42
CA GLN A 114 -3.30 2.95 -9.37
C GLN A 114 -3.93 4.18 -10.06
N GLN A 115 -5.19 4.10 -10.49
CA GLN A 115 -5.90 5.23 -11.08
C GLN A 115 -6.00 6.41 -10.12
N MET A 116 -6.41 6.19 -8.87
CA MET A 116 -6.54 7.26 -7.88
C MET A 116 -5.18 7.91 -7.55
N MET A 117 -4.13 7.10 -7.39
CA MET A 117 -2.78 7.62 -7.16
C MET A 117 -2.24 8.38 -8.38
N GLN A 118 -2.55 7.92 -9.60
CA GLN A 118 -2.11 8.56 -10.84
C GLN A 118 -2.73 9.95 -10.99
N ILE A 119 -4.02 10.11 -10.64
CA ILE A 119 -4.70 11.41 -10.62
C ILE A 119 -3.99 12.34 -9.63
N MET A 120 -3.87 11.92 -8.37
CA MET A 120 -3.19 12.73 -7.33
C MET A 120 -1.76 13.11 -7.72
N CYS A 121 -0.97 12.18 -8.27
CA CYS A 121 0.38 12.48 -8.73
C CYS A 121 0.36 13.52 -9.87
N SER A 122 -0.55 13.38 -10.83
CA SER A 122 -0.64 14.28 -11.99
C SER A 122 -1.00 15.71 -11.61
N GLU A 123 -1.92 15.89 -10.65
CA GLU A 123 -2.32 17.20 -10.12
C GLU A 123 -1.16 17.93 -9.43
N ARG A 124 -0.18 17.18 -8.93
CA ARG A 124 1.04 17.69 -8.29
C ARG A 124 2.23 17.84 -9.25
N GLY A 125 2.03 17.66 -10.56
CA GLY A 125 3.10 17.69 -11.57
C GLY A 125 4.09 16.51 -11.44
N GLY A 126 3.61 15.41 -10.87
CA GLY A 126 4.34 14.19 -10.56
C GLY A 126 4.03 13.02 -11.49
N LYS A 127 4.66 11.88 -11.21
CA LYS A 127 4.38 10.61 -11.91
C LYS A 127 4.19 9.47 -10.91
N LEU A 128 3.21 8.62 -11.20
CA LEU A 128 3.08 7.32 -10.57
C LEU A 128 3.91 6.31 -11.37
N PHE A 129 4.68 5.50 -10.67
CA PHE A 129 5.33 4.32 -11.21
C PHE A 129 4.69 3.09 -10.58
N ALA A 130 4.05 2.26 -11.39
CA ALA A 130 3.65 0.92 -11.00
C ALA A 130 4.69 -0.07 -11.51
N THR A 131 5.22 -0.91 -10.63
CA THR A 131 6.12 -1.99 -11.02
C THR A 131 5.35 -3.09 -11.73
N ASP A 132 6.01 -3.79 -12.66
CA ASP A 132 5.48 -5.01 -13.29
C ASP A 132 4.98 -5.98 -12.20
N ASP A 133 3.81 -6.58 -12.40
CA ASP A 133 3.15 -7.46 -11.43
C ASP A 133 4.09 -8.56 -10.89
N ARG A 134 5.02 -9.04 -11.73
CA ARG A 134 6.01 -10.06 -11.37
C ARG A 134 6.99 -9.59 -10.28
N TYR A 135 7.21 -8.29 -10.16
CA TYR A 135 8.08 -7.66 -9.17
C TYR A 135 7.32 -7.01 -8.00
N CYS A 136 6.00 -6.87 -8.11
CA CYS A 136 5.15 -6.34 -7.05
C CYS A 136 4.84 -7.37 -5.95
N ILE A 137 4.87 -8.67 -6.27
CA ILE A 137 4.69 -9.75 -5.30
C ILE A 137 6.01 -10.14 -4.64
N ASP A 138 5.95 -10.78 -3.47
CA ASP A 138 7.13 -11.26 -2.75
C ASP A 138 7.90 -12.26 -3.64
N ASN A 139 9.13 -11.89 -4.04
CA ASN A 139 9.93 -12.67 -4.98
C ASN A 139 11.42 -12.69 -4.58
N GLY A 140 12.15 -13.74 -4.96
CA GLY A 140 13.58 -13.85 -4.65
C GLY A 140 14.46 -12.84 -5.38
N ALA A 141 14.00 -12.28 -6.51
CA ALA A 141 14.79 -11.34 -7.29
C ALA A 141 14.96 -9.99 -6.58
N MET A 142 13.96 -9.50 -5.83
CA MET A 142 14.08 -8.27 -5.04
C MET A 142 15.12 -8.41 -3.92
N ILE A 143 15.21 -9.60 -3.30
CA ILE A 143 16.19 -9.91 -2.26
C ILE A 143 17.58 -10.02 -2.88
N ALA A 144 17.72 -10.79 -3.95
CA ALA A 144 18.99 -10.95 -4.66
C ALA A 144 19.53 -9.61 -5.19
N TYR A 145 18.67 -8.76 -5.75
CA TYR A 145 19.07 -7.46 -6.27
C TYR A 145 19.51 -6.50 -5.16
N THR A 146 18.78 -6.45 -4.05
CA THR A 146 19.16 -5.60 -2.91
C THR A 146 20.49 -6.06 -2.29
N GLY A 147 20.66 -7.37 -2.08
CA GLY A 147 21.93 -7.93 -1.59
C GLY A 147 23.09 -7.73 -2.57
N LEU A 148 22.84 -7.79 -3.88
CA LEU A 148 23.84 -7.46 -4.90
C LEU A 148 24.24 -5.98 -4.83
N LEU A 149 23.29 -5.06 -4.65
CA LEU A 149 23.58 -3.64 -4.48
C LEU A 149 24.42 -3.36 -3.24
N GLU A 150 24.08 -3.99 -2.11
CA GLU A 150 24.86 -3.91 -0.87
C GLU A 150 26.28 -4.44 -1.06
N TYR A 151 26.40 -5.65 -1.60
CA TYR A 151 27.68 -6.30 -1.83
C TYR A 151 28.58 -5.51 -2.78
N ALA A 152 28.01 -4.98 -3.87
CA ALA A 152 28.73 -4.14 -4.83
C ALA A 152 29.22 -2.81 -4.22
N ASN A 153 28.62 -2.36 -3.10
CA ASN A 153 29.03 -1.19 -2.34
C ASN A 153 29.86 -1.55 -1.09
N GLY A 154 30.46 -2.74 -1.06
CA GLY A 154 31.42 -3.15 -0.04
C GLY A 154 30.81 -3.68 1.24
N ALA A 155 29.49 -3.83 1.33
CA ALA A 155 28.86 -4.49 2.47
C ALA A 155 29.03 -6.01 2.38
N SER A 156 29.28 -6.64 3.53
CA SER A 156 29.30 -8.09 3.67
C SER A 156 28.85 -8.44 5.07
N THR A 157 28.03 -9.48 5.20
CA THR A 157 27.54 -9.96 6.49
C THR A 157 28.25 -11.28 6.84
N PRO A 158 29.04 -11.33 7.92
CA PRO A 158 29.57 -12.58 8.44
C PRO A 158 28.47 -13.61 8.74
N MET A 159 28.79 -14.89 8.70
CA MET A 159 27.79 -15.95 8.90
C MET A 159 27.19 -15.88 10.31
N GLU A 160 28.02 -15.57 11.30
CA GLU A 160 27.65 -15.35 12.70
C GLU A 160 26.69 -14.17 12.91
N GLU A 161 26.70 -13.19 12.01
CA GLU A 161 25.81 -12.02 12.02
C GLU A 161 24.57 -12.20 11.12
N SER A 162 24.51 -13.29 10.35
CA SER A 162 23.39 -13.63 9.46
C SER A 162 22.19 -14.19 10.23
N THR A 163 21.73 -13.42 11.22
CA THR A 163 20.59 -13.75 12.08
C THR A 163 19.26 -13.30 11.47
N PHE A 164 18.15 -13.61 12.13
CA PHE A 164 16.81 -13.20 11.71
C PHE A 164 16.12 -12.36 12.79
N THR A 165 15.27 -11.44 12.35
CA THR A 165 14.35 -10.72 13.23
C THR A 165 12.99 -10.61 12.55
N GLN A 166 11.92 -10.79 13.32
CA GLN A 166 10.55 -10.63 12.82
C GLN A 166 10.13 -9.16 12.73
N ARG A 167 10.92 -8.24 13.32
CA ARG A 167 10.60 -6.81 13.45
C ARG A 167 11.68 -5.94 12.83
N PHE A 168 12.19 -6.34 11.67
CA PHE A 168 13.22 -5.57 11.00
C PHE A 168 12.66 -4.22 10.54
N ARG A 169 13.19 -3.12 11.05
CA ARG A 169 12.72 -1.78 10.68
C ARG A 169 13.46 -1.27 9.44
N THR A 170 12.78 -0.48 8.64
CA THR A 170 13.34 0.10 7.41
C THR A 170 14.43 1.16 7.67
N ASP A 171 14.47 1.74 8.87
CA ASP A 171 15.47 2.71 9.30
C ASP A 171 16.68 2.09 10.02
N GLU A 172 16.70 0.77 10.23
CA GLU A 172 17.85 0.05 10.78
C GLU A 172 18.93 -0.25 9.71
N VAL A 173 18.60 -0.10 8.43
CA VAL A 173 19.52 -0.38 7.31
C VAL A 173 20.04 0.92 6.71
N LEU A 174 21.37 1.10 6.74
CA LEU A 174 22.02 2.17 6.00
C LEU A 174 22.13 1.79 4.52
N ALA A 175 21.34 2.48 3.67
CA ALA A 175 21.32 2.21 2.23
C ALA A 175 22.54 2.80 1.49
N THR A 176 23.72 2.22 1.69
CA THR A 176 25.01 2.70 1.13
C THR A 176 25.01 2.87 -0.39
N TRP A 177 24.28 1.99 -1.10
CA TRP A 177 24.14 2.03 -2.56
C TRP A 177 23.32 3.21 -3.10
N ARG A 178 22.69 4.01 -2.22
CA ARG A 178 21.98 5.23 -2.61
C ARG A 178 22.86 6.47 -2.53
N GLU A 179 24.01 6.41 -1.88
CA GLU A 179 24.96 7.52 -1.85
C GLU A 179 25.60 7.68 -3.24
N LYS A 180 25.08 8.59 -4.04
CA LYS A 180 25.84 9.16 -5.16
C LYS A 180 26.69 10.29 -4.61
N GLU A 181 27.99 10.26 -4.94
CA GLU A 181 28.98 11.32 -4.76
C GLU A 181 28.33 12.69 -4.44
N SER A 182 28.34 13.11 -3.18
CA SER A 182 28.26 14.54 -2.82
C SER A 182 29.54 15.30 -3.21
N ALA A 183 30.34 14.73 -4.12
CA ALA A 183 31.49 15.32 -4.75
C ALA A 183 31.25 15.37 -6.26
N LYS A 184 30.54 16.40 -6.74
CA LYS A 184 30.87 17.16 -7.96
C LYS A 184 29.90 18.33 -8.19
N VAL A 185 30.51 19.50 -7.99
CA VAL A 185 30.16 20.88 -8.39
C VAL A 185 29.09 21.59 -7.59
#